data_AF-A0A838S7R4-F1
#
_entry.id   AF-A0A838S7R4-F1
#
_cell.length_a   1.000
_cell.length_b   1.000
_cell.length_c   1.000
_cell.angle_alpha   90.00
_cell.angle_beta   90.00
_cell.angle_gamma   90.00
#
_symmetry.space_group_name_H-M   'P 1'
#
loop_
_entity.id
_entity.type
_entity.pdbx_description
1 polymer ?
#
loop_
_entity_poly.entity_id
_entity_poly.type
_entity_poly.pdbx_seq_one_letter_code
_entity_poly.pdbx_strand_id
1 'polypeptide(L)'
;MTQIPEQHPLRQLFGRLTERNFSEALGWPDFQVTEYVSNLLLEFIHIDQLARIKDHEGEPVETVVELLYAAESHSQQSSAEKERDIHRHIGDLTLFLAGLFPEYCKRIKCSGLIHHKDFLVDYVKAGKRSYSIVATHQDPQGKNPPALFQTLSTNFELCVAGLGFVRLDLDRFQDPNLSQGQSHLFH
;
A
#
# COMPACT_ATOMS: atom_id res chain seq x y z
N MET A 1 -1.98 16.19 10.11
CA MET A 1 -2.57 14.91 9.68
C MET A 1 -3.84 14.67 10.47
N THR A 2 -4.99 14.70 9.83
CA THR A 2 -6.28 14.41 10.46
C THR A 2 -6.36 12.89 10.66
N GLN A 3 -6.10 12.41 11.87
CA GLN A 3 -6.24 10.98 12.15
C GLN A 3 -7.73 10.60 12.06
N ILE A 4 -8.04 9.66 11.17
CA ILE A 4 -9.39 9.11 11.03
C ILE A 4 -9.76 8.38 12.33
N PRO A 5 -10.82 8.80 13.06
CA PRO A 5 -11.22 8.20 14.33
C PRO A 5 -11.46 6.68 14.23
N GLU A 6 -11.32 5.96 15.34
CA GLU A 6 -11.53 4.50 15.38
C GLU A 6 -12.93 4.08 14.99
N GLN A 7 -13.94 4.92 15.27
CA GLN A 7 -15.33 4.65 14.93
C GLN A 7 -15.73 5.16 13.53
N HIS A 8 -14.77 5.62 12.72
CA HIS A 8 -15.08 6.19 11.42
C HIS A 8 -15.62 5.12 10.45
N PRO A 9 -16.72 5.37 9.72
CA PRO A 9 -17.33 4.39 8.82
C PRO A 9 -16.38 3.82 7.77
N LEU A 10 -15.46 4.63 7.24
CA LEU A 10 -14.44 4.14 6.28
C LEU A 10 -13.46 3.13 6.90
N ARG A 11 -13.10 3.30 8.18
CA ARG A 11 -12.23 2.35 8.88
C ARG A 11 -12.93 1.00 9.05
N GLN A 12 -14.21 1.03 9.43
CA GLN A 12 -15.02 -0.18 9.53
C GLN A 12 -15.27 -0.83 8.15
N LEU A 13 -15.40 -0.03 7.10
CA LEU A 13 -15.55 -0.53 5.74
C LEU A 13 -14.29 -1.26 5.28
N PHE A 14 -13.12 -0.61 5.31
CA PHE A 14 -11.87 -1.22 4.88
C PHE A 14 -11.44 -2.39 5.77
N GLY A 15 -11.71 -2.34 7.08
CA GLY A 15 -11.50 -3.48 7.96
C GLY A 15 -12.29 -4.70 7.49
N ARG A 16 -13.60 -4.56 7.30
CA ARG A 16 -14.47 -5.66 6.84
C ARG A 16 -14.10 -6.17 5.45
N LEU A 17 -13.82 -5.28 4.50
CA LEU A 17 -13.45 -5.68 3.15
C LEU A 17 -12.13 -6.44 3.13
N THR A 18 -11.13 -5.96 3.88
CA THR A 18 -9.81 -6.60 3.93
C THR A 18 -9.92 -7.96 4.62
N GLU A 19 -10.58 -8.04 5.78
CA GLU A 19 -10.77 -9.29 6.52
C GLU A 19 -11.51 -10.35 5.70
N ARG A 20 -12.62 -9.97 5.06
CA ARG A 20 -13.38 -10.87 4.20
C ARG A 20 -12.55 -11.37 3.02
N ASN A 21 -11.87 -10.49 2.31
CA ASN A 21 -11.13 -10.88 1.11
C ASN A 21 -9.87 -11.71 1.44
N PHE A 22 -9.15 -11.37 2.50
CA PHE A 22 -7.98 -12.15 2.91
C PHE A 22 -8.38 -13.51 3.48
N SER A 23 -9.47 -13.58 4.24
CA SER A 23 -9.93 -14.84 4.84
C SER A 23 -10.68 -15.73 3.86
N GLU A 24 -11.72 -15.22 3.19
CA GLU A 24 -12.64 -16.02 2.37
C GLU A 24 -12.15 -16.18 0.93
N ALA A 25 -11.70 -15.10 0.29
CA ALA A 25 -11.30 -15.16 -1.12
C ALA A 25 -9.89 -15.74 -1.30
N LEU A 26 -8.96 -15.41 -0.39
CA LEU A 26 -7.57 -15.89 -0.44
C LEU A 26 -7.28 -17.10 0.46
N GLY A 27 -8.14 -17.42 1.43
CA GLY A 27 -7.86 -18.49 2.39
C GLY A 27 -6.68 -18.20 3.32
N TRP A 28 -6.35 -16.93 3.55
CA TRP A 28 -5.19 -16.49 4.32
C TRP A 28 -5.57 -15.49 5.43
N PRO A 29 -6.08 -15.97 6.57
CA PRO A 29 -6.55 -15.13 7.67
C PRO A 29 -5.41 -14.71 8.61
N ASP A 30 -4.47 -13.90 8.12
CA ASP A 30 -3.46 -13.26 8.97
C ASP A 30 -3.98 -11.92 9.51
N PHE A 31 -4.31 -11.88 10.80
CA PHE A 31 -4.90 -10.70 11.45
C PHE A 31 -3.96 -9.48 11.42
N GLN A 32 -2.65 -9.66 11.65
CA GLN A 32 -1.71 -8.54 11.68
C GLN A 32 -1.55 -7.92 10.29
N VAL A 33 -1.49 -8.76 9.25
CA VAL A 33 -1.46 -8.28 7.87
C VAL A 33 -2.77 -7.58 7.50
N THR A 34 -3.91 -8.18 7.83
CA THR A 34 -5.24 -7.62 7.51
C THR A 34 -5.44 -6.26 8.17
N GLU A 35 -5.09 -6.14 9.45
CA GLU A 35 -5.15 -4.87 10.19
C GLU A 35 -4.21 -3.82 9.57
N TYR A 36 -2.99 -4.22 9.23
CA TYR A 36 -2.01 -3.34 8.61
C TYR A 36 -2.48 -2.83 7.25
N VAL A 37 -2.94 -3.72 6.37
CA VAL A 37 -3.40 -3.38 5.02
C VAL A 37 -4.65 -2.51 5.08
N SER A 38 -5.59 -2.78 6.00
CA SER A 38 -6.75 -1.92 6.22
C SER A 38 -6.35 -0.50 6.66
N ASN A 39 -5.37 -0.37 7.56
CA ASN A 39 -4.83 0.92 7.96
C ASN A 39 -4.09 1.63 6.82
N LEU A 40 -3.31 0.90 6.02
CA LEU A 40 -2.64 1.41 4.83
C LEU A 40 -3.65 2.02 3.84
N LEU A 41 -4.78 1.36 3.60
CA LEU A 41 -5.85 1.90 2.75
C LEU A 41 -6.40 3.24 3.28
N LEU A 42 -6.53 3.38 4.61
CA LEU A 42 -6.98 4.64 5.23
C LEU A 42 -5.94 5.76 5.08
N GLU A 43 -4.65 5.43 5.21
CA GLU A 43 -3.58 6.40 5.04
C GLU A 43 -3.61 6.99 3.63
N PHE A 44 -3.69 6.16 2.59
CA PHE A 44 -3.65 6.62 1.19
C PHE A 44 -4.97 7.18 0.64
N ILE A 45 -6.00 7.40 1.47
CA ILE A 45 -7.15 8.24 1.08
C ILE A 45 -6.70 9.68 0.78
N HIS A 46 -5.67 10.16 1.48
CA HIS A 46 -5.19 11.53 1.34
C HIS A 46 -4.07 11.58 0.30
N ILE A 47 -4.25 12.37 -0.76
CA ILE A 47 -3.27 12.49 -1.86
C ILE A 47 -1.89 12.94 -1.37
N ASP A 48 -1.86 13.72 -0.29
CA ASP A 48 -0.63 14.20 0.36
C ASP A 48 0.27 13.06 0.86
N GLN A 49 -0.30 11.88 1.11
CA GLN A 49 0.46 10.71 1.55
C GLN A 49 1.29 10.10 0.42
N LEU A 50 0.95 10.36 -0.84
CA LEU A 50 1.74 9.91 -2.00
C LEU A 50 3.06 10.70 -2.13
N ALA A 51 3.07 11.97 -1.69
CA ALA A 51 4.21 12.88 -1.76
C ALA A 51 4.85 13.11 -0.37
N ARG A 52 4.72 12.13 0.54
CA ARG A 52 5.07 12.30 1.96
C ARG A 52 6.57 12.50 2.20
N ILE A 53 7.41 11.87 1.39
CA ILE A 53 8.87 11.94 1.54
C ILE A 53 9.40 13.10 0.70
N LYS A 54 10.32 13.85 1.29
CA LYS A 54 11.05 14.92 0.63
C LYS A 54 12.49 14.52 0.40
N ASP A 55 13.08 15.00 -0.68
CA ASP A 55 14.49 14.78 -0.95
C ASP A 55 15.39 15.70 -0.08
N HIS A 56 16.69 15.67 -0.37
CA HIS A 56 17.70 16.46 0.33
C HIS A 56 17.61 17.97 0.05
N GLU A 57 16.92 18.37 -1.02
CA GLU A 57 16.65 19.77 -1.39
C GLU A 57 15.32 20.27 -0.79
N GLY A 58 14.52 19.37 -0.22
CA GLY A 58 13.24 19.67 0.42
C GLY A 58 12.02 19.57 -0.50
N GLU A 59 12.23 19.10 -1.73
CA GLU A 59 11.20 18.91 -2.74
C GLU A 59 10.48 17.57 -2.53
N PRO A 60 9.17 17.50 -2.81
CA PRO A 60 8.43 16.26 -2.69
C PRO A 60 8.94 15.22 -3.68
N VAL A 61 9.15 14.01 -3.18
CA VAL A 61 9.49 12.87 -4.01
C VAL A 61 8.22 12.34 -4.65
N GLU A 62 8.18 12.31 -5.98
CA GLU A 62 6.96 11.95 -6.74
C GLU A 62 7.00 10.52 -7.27
N THR A 63 8.18 9.88 -7.28
CA THR A 63 8.37 8.57 -7.94
C THR A 63 9.09 7.55 -7.05
N VAL A 64 8.82 6.25 -7.29
CA VAL A 64 9.44 5.16 -6.53
C VAL A 64 10.96 5.11 -6.76
N VAL A 65 11.46 5.44 -7.96
CA VAL A 65 12.91 5.55 -8.22
C VAL A 65 13.57 6.57 -7.30
N GLU A 66 12.98 7.75 -7.17
CA GLU A 66 13.51 8.80 -6.31
C GLU A 66 13.45 8.41 -4.83
N LEU A 67 12.39 7.73 -4.39
CA LEU A 67 12.32 7.20 -3.02
C LEU A 67 13.43 6.19 -2.75
N LEU A 68 13.68 5.28 -3.69
CA LEU A 68 14.76 4.30 -3.60
C LEU A 68 16.13 4.99 -3.55
N TYR A 69 16.33 6.04 -4.35
CA TYR A 69 17.55 6.85 -4.31
C TYR A 69 17.70 7.61 -2.98
N ALA A 70 16.61 8.18 -2.46
CA ALA A 70 16.60 8.86 -1.17
C ALA A 70 16.95 7.89 -0.03
N ALA A 71 16.44 6.66 -0.05
CA ALA A 71 16.77 5.62 0.92
C ALA A 71 18.27 5.29 0.92
N GLU A 72 18.87 5.07 -0.26
CA GLU A 72 20.29 4.76 -0.41
C GLU A 72 21.19 5.95 -0.03
N SER A 73 20.76 7.18 -0.29
CA SER A 73 21.52 8.38 0.11
C SER A 73 21.50 8.56 1.63
N HIS A 74 20.36 8.26 2.26
CA HIS A 74 20.16 8.38 3.70
C HIS A 74 20.86 7.27 4.50
N SER A 75 21.03 6.07 3.95
CA SER A 75 21.81 5.00 4.61
C SER A 75 23.27 5.42 4.85
N GLN A 76 23.81 6.31 4.01
CA GLN A 76 25.18 6.80 4.10
C GLN A 76 25.34 8.00 5.04
N GLN A 77 24.26 8.72 5.36
CA GLN A 77 24.31 10.05 5.99
C GLN A 77 23.39 10.24 7.22
N SER A 78 22.52 9.28 7.55
CA SER A 78 21.42 9.47 8.52
C SER A 78 21.22 8.29 9.49
N SER A 79 20.21 8.40 10.38
CA SER A 79 19.87 7.35 11.36
C SER A 79 19.10 6.20 10.69
N ALA A 80 19.33 4.98 11.16
CA ALA A 80 18.63 3.77 10.71
C ALA A 80 17.09 3.88 10.77
N GLU A 81 16.56 4.71 11.67
CA GLU A 81 15.12 4.99 11.78
C GLU A 81 14.56 5.69 10.53
N LYS A 82 15.28 6.68 9.97
CA LYS A 82 14.84 7.39 8.77
C LYS A 82 14.87 6.49 7.55
N GLU A 83 15.93 5.71 7.38
CA GLU A 83 16.05 4.72 6.31
C GLU A 83 14.89 3.71 6.37
N ARG A 84 14.61 3.19 7.58
CA ARG A 84 13.48 2.29 7.81
C ARG A 84 12.13 2.93 7.43
N ASP A 85 11.90 4.18 7.79
CA ASP A 85 10.65 4.88 7.48
C ASP A 85 10.48 5.12 5.97
N ILE A 86 11.56 5.44 5.26
CA ILE A 86 11.53 5.57 3.79
C ILE A 86 11.22 4.21 3.16
N HIS A 87 11.90 3.13 3.58
CA HIS A 87 11.62 1.79 3.05
C HIS A 87 10.22 1.30 3.37
N ARG A 88 9.69 1.59 4.57
CA ARG A 88 8.30 1.30 4.88
C ARG A 88 7.38 2.04 3.91
N HIS A 89 7.61 3.32 3.68
CA HIS A 89 6.79 4.10 2.76
C HIS A 89 6.85 3.56 1.32
N ILE A 90 8.03 3.14 0.84
CA ILE A 90 8.17 2.49 -0.48
C ILE A 90 7.34 1.19 -0.52
N GLY A 91 7.43 0.36 0.52
CA GLY A 91 6.63 -0.85 0.65
C GLY A 91 5.13 -0.57 0.61
N ASP A 92 4.67 0.41 1.39
CA ASP A 92 3.27 0.78 1.52
C ASP A 92 2.72 1.34 0.19
N LEU A 93 3.45 2.28 -0.43
CA LEU A 93 3.09 2.91 -1.70
C LEU A 93 3.03 1.89 -2.84
N THR A 94 4.04 1.03 -2.94
CA THR A 94 4.10 0.02 -4.00
C THR A 94 3.00 -1.03 -3.83
N LEU A 95 2.69 -1.43 -2.60
CA LEU A 95 1.59 -2.36 -2.31
C LEU A 95 0.23 -1.74 -2.67
N PHE A 96 0.02 -0.49 -2.28
CA PHE A 96 -1.18 0.27 -2.61
C PHE A 96 -1.39 0.40 -4.12
N LEU A 97 -0.38 0.88 -4.87
CA LEU A 97 -0.46 1.08 -6.30
C LEU A 97 -0.61 -0.24 -7.06
N ALA A 98 0.15 -1.28 -6.71
CA ALA A 98 0.06 -2.57 -7.36
C ALA A 98 -1.27 -3.28 -7.08
N GLY A 99 -1.83 -3.12 -5.88
CA GLY A 99 -3.09 -3.75 -5.47
C GLY A 99 -4.34 -3.04 -6.00
N LEU A 100 -4.43 -1.72 -5.81
CA LEU A 100 -5.62 -0.95 -6.18
C LEU A 100 -5.56 -0.33 -7.57
N PHE A 101 -4.38 -0.06 -8.12
CA PHE A 101 -4.24 0.62 -9.42
C PHE A 101 -3.29 -0.11 -10.40
N PRO A 102 -3.44 -1.43 -10.63
CA PRO A 102 -2.58 -2.18 -11.55
C PRO A 102 -2.53 -1.61 -12.99
N GLU A 103 -3.57 -0.93 -13.46
CA GLU A 103 -3.60 -0.28 -14.79
C GLU A 103 -2.69 0.94 -14.84
N TYR A 104 -2.54 1.67 -13.74
CA TYR A 104 -1.58 2.76 -13.63
C TYR A 104 -0.15 2.22 -13.82
N CYS A 105 0.19 1.16 -13.08
CA CYS A 105 1.49 0.48 -13.19
C CYS A 105 1.74 -0.05 -14.60
N LYS A 106 0.72 -0.63 -15.25
CA LYS A 106 0.82 -1.11 -16.64
C LYS A 106 0.98 0.06 -17.62
N ARG A 107 0.24 1.15 -17.44
CA ARG A 107 0.30 2.33 -18.31
C ARG A 107 1.68 2.98 -18.28
N ILE A 108 2.31 3.10 -17.10
CA ILE A 108 3.69 3.59 -16.99
C ILE A 108 4.61 2.75 -17.89
N LYS A 109 4.53 1.41 -17.81
CA LYS A 109 5.38 0.50 -18.58
C LYS A 109 5.06 0.45 -20.09
N CYS A 110 3.81 0.66 -20.48
CA CYS A 110 3.36 0.48 -21.86
C CYS A 110 3.20 1.79 -22.66
N SER A 111 3.22 2.96 -22.03
CA SER A 111 2.84 4.22 -22.71
C SER A 111 3.81 4.69 -23.80
N GLY A 112 4.96 4.05 -24.01
CA GLY A 112 5.95 4.44 -25.03
C GLY A 112 6.62 5.80 -24.79
N LEU A 113 6.08 6.64 -23.89
CA LEU A 113 6.75 7.80 -23.35
C LEU A 113 7.74 7.33 -22.28
N ILE A 114 9.03 7.31 -22.64
CA ILE A 114 10.19 7.08 -21.74
C ILE A 114 10.31 8.19 -20.66
N HIS A 115 9.30 9.03 -20.47
CA HIS A 115 9.36 10.25 -19.67
C HIS A 115 8.98 10.07 -18.19
N HIS A 116 8.34 8.95 -17.80
CA HIS A 116 8.05 8.70 -16.39
C HIS A 116 9.24 8.01 -15.71
N LYS A 117 9.73 8.56 -14.58
CA LYS A 117 10.93 8.05 -13.89
C LYS A 117 10.78 6.58 -13.45
N ASP A 118 9.56 6.16 -13.09
CA ASP A 118 9.27 4.77 -12.71
C ASP A 118 9.11 3.76 -13.87
N PHE A 119 9.39 4.14 -15.13
CA PHE A 119 9.20 3.25 -16.28
C PHE A 119 9.88 1.87 -16.12
N LEU A 120 11.05 1.82 -15.48
CA LEU A 120 11.81 0.58 -15.24
C LEU A 120 11.50 -0.09 -13.89
N VAL A 121 10.65 0.51 -13.05
CA VAL A 121 10.41 0.00 -11.71
C VAL A 121 9.47 -1.21 -11.77
N ASP A 122 9.95 -2.30 -11.19
CA ASP A 122 9.11 -3.43 -10.81
C ASP A 122 8.58 -3.18 -9.39
N TYR A 123 7.37 -2.63 -9.28
CA TYR A 123 6.73 -2.26 -8.02
C TYR A 123 6.63 -3.45 -7.05
N VAL A 124 6.42 -4.68 -7.54
CA VAL A 124 6.38 -5.88 -6.70
C VAL A 124 7.76 -6.14 -6.10
N LYS A 125 8.82 -6.13 -6.91
CA LYS A 125 10.18 -6.34 -6.40
C LYS A 125 10.63 -5.22 -5.47
N ALA A 126 10.30 -3.97 -5.79
CA ALA A 126 10.62 -2.80 -4.98
C ALA A 126 9.95 -2.88 -3.61
N GLY A 127 8.66 -3.24 -3.56
CA GLY A 127 7.91 -3.40 -2.31
C GLY A 127 8.43 -4.55 -1.45
N LYS A 128 8.63 -5.73 -2.03
CA LYS A 128 9.21 -6.90 -1.35
C LYS A 128 10.55 -6.58 -0.71
N ARG A 129 11.46 -6.00 -1.49
CA ARG A 129 12.78 -5.62 -0.99
C ARG A 129 12.68 -4.60 0.15
N SER A 130 11.82 -3.60 0.01
CA SER A 130 11.71 -2.54 1.01
C SER A 130 11.15 -3.07 2.32
N TYR A 131 10.08 -3.87 2.32
CA TYR A 131 9.61 -4.52 3.55
C TYR A 131 10.62 -5.49 4.15
N SER A 132 11.40 -6.21 3.32
CA SER A 132 12.49 -7.05 3.82
C SER A 132 13.55 -6.23 4.57
N ILE A 133 13.86 -5.02 4.13
CA ILE A 133 14.79 -4.11 4.82
C ILE A 133 14.15 -3.55 6.10
N VAL A 134 12.86 -3.22 6.09
CA VAL A 134 12.15 -2.81 7.31
C VAL A 134 12.18 -3.92 8.36
N ALA A 135 12.06 -5.18 7.94
CA ALA A 135 12.10 -6.35 8.81
C ALA A 135 13.47 -6.60 9.46
N THR A 136 14.56 -5.99 8.98
CA THR A 136 15.87 -6.10 9.66
C THR A 136 16.05 -5.09 10.79
N HIS A 137 15.11 -4.15 10.94
CA HIS A 137 15.19 -3.05 11.90
C HIS A 137 14.07 -3.13 12.92
N GLN A 138 14.41 -2.95 14.19
CA GLN A 138 13.43 -2.94 15.27
C GLN A 138 12.66 -1.60 15.28
N ASP A 139 11.34 -1.67 15.46
CA ASP A 139 10.51 -0.46 15.63
C ASP A 139 10.77 0.14 17.03
N PRO A 140 11.29 1.38 17.14
CA PRO A 140 11.52 2.01 18.45
C PRO A 140 10.24 2.17 19.26
N GLN A 141 9.09 2.27 18.60
CA GLN A 141 7.78 2.43 19.22
C GLN A 141 7.07 1.10 19.49
N GLY A 142 7.63 -0.02 19.00
CA GLY A 142 7.07 -1.37 19.16
C GLY A 142 5.72 -1.57 18.46
N LYS A 143 5.24 -0.61 17.67
CA LYS A 143 3.91 -0.66 17.03
C LYS A 143 3.86 -1.65 15.88
N ASN A 144 4.95 -1.80 15.14
CA ASN A 144 5.01 -2.67 13.96
C ASN A 144 6.17 -3.65 14.12
N PRO A 145 5.93 -4.91 14.52
CA PRO A 145 6.98 -5.86 14.78
C PRO A 145 7.71 -6.25 13.47
N PRO A 146 9.02 -6.54 13.51
CA PRO A 146 9.77 -7.01 12.34
C PRO A 146 9.13 -8.21 11.61
N ALA A 147 8.50 -9.12 12.37
CA ALA A 147 7.82 -10.29 11.84
C ALA A 147 6.67 -9.92 10.88
N LEU A 148 5.92 -8.85 11.15
CA LEU A 148 4.85 -8.37 10.26
C LEU A 148 5.42 -8.00 8.89
N PHE A 149 6.50 -7.21 8.87
CA PHE A 149 7.14 -6.81 7.61
C PHE A 149 7.80 -7.96 6.87
N GLN A 150 8.32 -8.96 7.59
CA GLN A 150 8.80 -10.19 6.96
C GLN A 150 7.66 -10.96 6.27
N THR A 151 6.49 -11.03 6.92
CA THR A 151 5.28 -11.64 6.33
C THR A 151 4.80 -10.86 5.12
N LEU A 152 4.72 -9.53 5.20
CA LEU A 152 4.34 -8.64 4.09
C LEU A 152 5.31 -8.77 2.89
N SER A 153 6.62 -8.82 3.15
CA SER A 153 7.65 -9.03 2.14
C SER A 153 7.51 -10.39 1.44
N THR A 154 7.34 -11.46 2.23
CA THR A 154 7.27 -12.84 1.71
C THR A 154 6.00 -13.07 0.90
N ASN A 155 4.87 -12.52 1.37
CA ASN A 155 3.53 -12.72 0.80
C ASN A 155 3.02 -11.48 0.05
N PHE A 156 3.92 -10.66 -0.49
CA PHE A 156 3.56 -9.39 -1.11
C PHE A 156 2.55 -9.54 -2.25
N GLU A 157 2.76 -10.52 -3.14
CA GLU A 157 1.86 -10.81 -4.25
C GLU A 157 0.46 -11.24 -3.76
N LEU A 158 0.40 -11.95 -2.64
CA LEU A 158 -0.86 -12.33 -2.00
C LEU A 158 -1.58 -11.09 -1.43
N CYS A 159 -0.83 -10.18 -0.82
CA CYS A 159 -1.37 -8.89 -0.35
C CYS A 159 -1.89 -8.04 -1.53
N VAL A 160 -1.15 -8.00 -2.66
CA VAL A 160 -1.58 -7.34 -3.90
C VAL A 160 -2.88 -7.96 -4.42
N ALA A 161 -2.98 -9.29 -4.46
CA ALA A 161 -4.20 -9.97 -4.88
C ALA A 161 -5.39 -9.66 -3.95
N GLY A 162 -5.16 -9.64 -2.64
CA GLY A 162 -6.17 -9.31 -1.64
C GLY A 162 -6.70 -7.89 -1.80
N LEU A 163 -5.80 -6.93 -2.03
CA LEU A 163 -6.17 -5.56 -2.38
C LEU A 163 -6.91 -5.47 -3.72
N GLY A 164 -6.56 -6.30 -4.69
CA GLY A 164 -7.29 -6.43 -5.94
C GLY A 164 -8.76 -6.83 -5.73
N PHE A 165 -9.04 -7.77 -4.82
CA PHE A 165 -10.42 -8.10 -4.45
C PHE A 165 -11.13 -6.97 -3.70
N VAL A 166 -10.44 -6.29 -2.79
CA VAL A 166 -10.98 -5.09 -2.12
C VAL A 166 -11.38 -4.03 -3.15
N ARG A 167 -10.54 -3.78 -4.16
CA ARG A 167 -10.88 -2.88 -5.26
C ARG A 167 -12.15 -3.31 -5.99
N LEU A 168 -12.26 -4.58 -6.36
CA LEU A 168 -13.45 -5.10 -7.06
C LEU A 168 -14.73 -4.89 -6.24
N ASP A 169 -14.66 -5.02 -4.92
CA ASP A 169 -15.79 -4.70 -4.03
C ASP A 169 -16.12 -3.20 -4.02
N LEU A 170 -15.11 -2.35 -4.01
CA LEU A 170 -15.30 -0.90 -4.07
C LEU A 170 -15.92 -0.46 -5.40
N ASP A 171 -15.47 -1.04 -6.52
CA ASP A 171 -16.03 -0.78 -7.85
C ASP A 171 -17.51 -1.20 -7.91
N ARG A 172 -17.88 -2.30 -7.25
CA ARG A 172 -19.29 -2.74 -7.12
C ARG A 172 -20.15 -1.78 -6.31
N PHE A 173 -19.60 -1.15 -5.27
CA PHE A 173 -20.33 -0.12 -4.52
C PHE A 173 -20.53 1.17 -5.32
N GLN A 174 -19.70 1.42 -6.33
CA GLN A 174 -19.79 2.60 -7.18
C GLN A 174 -20.73 2.41 -8.38
N ASP A 175 -21.11 1.17 -8.76
CA ASP A 175 -22.03 0.93 -9.88
C ASP A 175 -23.50 1.16 -9.45
N PRO A 176 -24.17 2.22 -9.95
CA PRO A 176 -25.57 2.50 -9.62
C PRO A 176 -26.55 1.44 -10.16
N ASN A 177 -26.16 0.64 -11.16
CA ASN A 177 -27.05 -0.37 -11.75
C ASN A 177 -27.18 -1.64 -10.88
N LEU A 178 -26.15 -1.99 -10.10
CA LEU A 178 -26.23 -3.13 -9.17
C LEU A 178 -27.03 -2.83 -7.90
N SER A 179 -27.08 -1.56 -7.49
CA SER A 179 -27.83 -1.12 -6.31
C SER A 179 -29.35 -1.19 -6.50
N GLN A 180 -29.85 -1.15 -7.75
CA GLN A 180 -31.28 -1.33 -8.07
C GLN A 180 -31.68 -2.81 -8.24
N GLY A 181 -30.75 -3.69 -8.62
CA GLY A 181 -31.03 -5.12 -8.84
C GLY A 181 -31.34 -5.91 -7.56
N GLN A 182 -30.87 -5.44 -6.40
CA GLN A 182 -31.17 -6.08 -5.10
C GLN A 182 -32.55 -5.69 -4.54
N SER A 183 -33.16 -4.59 -5.02
CA SER A 183 -34.50 -4.16 -4.61
C SER A 183 -35.62 -4.92 -5.33
N HIS A 184 -35.32 -5.56 -6.46
CA HIS A 184 -36.31 -6.26 -7.29
C HIS A 184 -36.36 -7.79 -7.12
N LEU A 185 -35.47 -8.37 -6.30
CA LEU A 185 -35.47 -9.81 -6.00
C LEU A 185 -36.21 -10.18 -4.70
N PHE A 186 -36.82 -9.20 -4.03
CA PHE A 186 -37.65 -9.38 -2.82
C PHE A 186 -39.07 -8.82 -3.00
N HIS A 187 -39.70 -9.09 -4.14
CA HIS A 187 -41.14 -8.90 -4.32
C HIS A 187 -41.80 -10.04 -5.07
#